data_AF-A0A1H8B3D0-F1
#
_entry.id   AF-A0A1H8B3D0-F1
#
_cell.length_a   1.000
_cell.length_b   1.000
_cell.length_c   1.000
_cell.angle_alpha   90.00
_cell.angle_beta   90.00
_cell.angle_gamma   90.00
#
_symmetry.space_group_name_H-M   'P 1'
#
loop_
_entity.id
_entity.type
_entity.pdbx_description
1 polymer ?
#
loop_
_entity_poly.entity_id
_entity_poly.type
_entity_poly.pdbx_seq_one_letter_code
_entity_poly.pdbx_strand_id
1 'polypeptide(L)'
;MATTTIAQDLDTLSAADLLPLSQADGSLTVHAFTSRIGRVEEAFEAAYPGVDMIGFDMTSTEMIARLQNEAAAQIGNADVIYVCNAPVVLTDLPATDLIAPYVPPRVADALPDTAQPRLLQQRVSTKVLM
;
A
#
# COMPACT_ATOMS: atom_id res chain seq x y z
N MET A 1 -14.17 -9.53 -0.59
CA MET A 1 -13.97 -10.74 -1.41
C MET A 1 -13.79 -10.47 -2.92
N ALA A 2 -14.33 -9.39 -3.50
CA ALA A 2 -14.17 -9.10 -4.94
C ALA A 2 -12.84 -8.41 -5.31
N THR A 3 -12.23 -7.66 -4.39
CA THR A 3 -11.02 -6.86 -4.62
C THR A 3 -9.76 -7.71 -4.85
N THR A 4 -9.63 -8.84 -4.17
CA THR A 4 -8.48 -9.76 -4.33
C THR A 4 -8.44 -10.42 -5.71
N THR A 5 -9.59 -10.77 -6.27
CA THR A 5 -9.66 -11.37 -7.61
C THR A 5 -9.27 -10.39 -8.71
N ILE A 6 -9.65 -9.11 -8.58
CA ILE A 6 -9.24 -8.06 -9.51
C ILE A 6 -7.73 -7.80 -9.40
N ALA A 7 -7.18 -7.76 -8.18
CA ALA A 7 -5.74 -7.57 -7.98
C ALA A 7 -4.91 -8.69 -8.63
N GLN A 8 -5.35 -9.94 -8.54
CA GLN A 8 -4.66 -11.08 -9.17
C GLN A 8 -4.75 -11.11 -10.70
N ASP A 9 -5.81 -10.55 -11.29
CA ASP A 9 -5.93 -10.40 -12.75
C ASP A 9 -4.98 -9.32 -13.28
N LEU A 10 -4.92 -8.18 -12.57
CA LEU A 10 -4.00 -7.08 -12.87
C LEU A 10 -2.52 -7.48 -12.73
N ASP A 11 -2.21 -8.41 -11.83
CA ASP A 11 -0.86 -8.93 -11.64
C ASP A 11 -0.31 -9.71 -12.85
N THR A 12 -1.18 -10.14 -13.77
CA THR A 12 -0.75 -10.81 -15.01
C THR A 12 -0.35 -9.83 -16.12
N LEU A 13 -0.71 -8.55 -15.96
CA LEU A 13 -0.48 -7.50 -16.94
C LEU A 13 0.90 -6.88 -16.77
N SER A 14 1.48 -6.40 -17.88
CA SER A 14 2.73 -5.65 -17.81
C SER A 14 2.47 -4.23 -17.31
N ALA A 15 3.51 -3.54 -16.82
CA ALA A 15 3.39 -2.13 -16.44
C ALA A 15 2.91 -1.23 -17.60
N ALA A 16 3.21 -1.60 -18.85
CA ALA A 16 2.75 -0.89 -20.03
C ALA A 16 1.24 -1.08 -20.27
N ASP A 17 0.70 -2.25 -19.92
CA ASP A 17 -0.73 -2.55 -20.05
C ASP A 17 -1.55 -1.97 -18.89
N LEU A 18 -0.93 -1.82 -17.71
CA LEU A 18 -1.54 -1.18 -16.54
C LEU A 18 -1.63 0.34 -16.67
N LEU A 19 -0.68 0.99 -17.36
CA LEU A 19 -0.62 2.44 -17.45
C LEU A 19 -1.91 3.08 -18.02
N PRO A 20 -2.51 2.60 -19.14
CA PRO A 20 -3.78 3.14 -19.64
C PRO A 20 -4.94 3.00 -18.64
N LEU A 21 -4.94 1.93 -17.84
CA LEU A 21 -5.96 1.72 -16.80
C LEU A 21 -5.78 2.75 -15.67
N SER A 22 -4.56 2.92 -15.18
CA SER A 22 -4.26 3.91 -14.15
C SER A 22 -4.49 5.35 -14.61
N GLN A 23 -4.26 5.66 -15.89
CA GLN A 23 -4.57 6.96 -16.47
C GLN A 23 -6.08 7.24 -16.54
N ALA A 24 -6.91 6.20 -16.67
CA ALA A 24 -8.37 6.36 -16.63
C ALA A 24 -8.86 6.70 -15.21
N ASP A 25 -8.21 6.15 -14.18
CA ASP A 25 -8.48 6.46 -12.78
C ASP A 25 -7.92 7.83 -12.37
N GLY A 26 -6.80 8.24 -12.99
CA GLY A 26 -6.27 9.61 -12.98
C GLY A 26 -5.42 9.98 -11.77
N SER A 27 -5.75 9.48 -10.58
CA SER A 27 -4.97 9.77 -9.36
C SER A 27 -4.95 8.59 -8.39
N LEU A 28 -3.89 8.50 -7.58
CA LEU A 28 -3.81 7.57 -6.45
C LEU A 28 -3.29 8.28 -5.20
N THR A 29 -3.79 7.88 -4.03
CA THR A 29 -3.42 8.46 -2.74
C THR A 29 -2.51 7.52 -1.96
N VAL A 30 -1.35 8.04 -1.52
CA VAL A 30 -0.37 7.29 -0.72
C VAL A 30 -0.17 7.93 0.65
N HIS A 31 -0.46 7.19 1.72
CA HIS A 31 -0.06 7.58 3.06
C HIS A 31 1.29 6.94 3.41
N ALA A 32 2.29 7.73 3.81
CA ALA A 32 3.63 7.23 4.08
C ALA A 32 4.22 7.79 5.37
N PHE A 33 4.98 6.97 6.11
CA PHE A 33 5.70 7.41 7.31
C PHE A 33 7.02 8.15 7.02
N THR A 34 7.23 8.61 5.79
CA THR A 34 8.51 9.18 5.35
C THR A 34 8.35 10.53 4.68
N SER A 35 9.17 11.48 5.13
CA SER A 35 9.33 12.79 4.49
C SER A 35 9.92 12.75 3.08
N ARG A 36 10.33 11.56 2.60
CA ARG A 36 10.81 11.37 1.23
C ARG A 36 9.69 11.12 0.23
N ILE A 37 8.42 11.03 0.67
CA ILE A 37 7.31 10.68 -0.20
C ILE A 37 7.16 11.62 -1.39
N GLY A 38 7.41 12.93 -1.23
CA GLY A 38 7.39 13.88 -2.35
C GLY A 38 8.43 13.59 -3.44
N ARG A 39 9.60 13.02 -3.10
CA ARG A 39 10.58 12.58 -4.12
C ARG A 39 10.11 11.31 -4.85
N VAL A 40 9.34 10.48 -4.18
CA VAL A 40 8.77 9.26 -4.78
C VAL A 40 7.66 9.67 -5.74
N GLU A 41 6.81 10.61 -5.34
CA GLU A 41 5.79 11.25 -6.19
C GLU A 41 6.41 11.82 -7.47
N GLU A 42 7.40 12.72 -7.37
CA GLU A 42 8.10 13.28 -8.53
C GLU A 42 8.67 12.18 -9.46
N ALA A 43 9.30 11.16 -8.89
CA ALA A 43 9.89 10.06 -9.67
C ALA A 43 8.83 9.15 -10.29
N PHE A 44 7.70 8.94 -9.60
CA PHE A 44 6.58 8.13 -10.07
C PHE A 44 5.90 8.81 -11.26
N GLU A 45 5.56 10.09 -11.14
CA GLU A 45 4.91 10.85 -12.22
C GLU A 45 5.80 11.01 -13.44
N ALA A 46 7.12 11.16 -13.24
CA ALA A 46 8.08 11.16 -14.33
C ALA A 46 8.15 9.81 -15.06
N ALA A 47 8.01 8.70 -14.33
CA ALA A 47 8.03 7.35 -14.89
C ALA A 47 6.68 6.95 -15.53
N TYR A 48 5.57 7.47 -15.01
CA TYR A 48 4.21 7.13 -15.41
C TYR A 48 3.39 8.40 -15.69
N PRO A 49 3.62 9.07 -16.84
CA PRO A 49 2.93 10.31 -17.16
C PRO A 49 1.40 10.13 -17.23
N GLY A 50 0.65 11.09 -16.72
CA GLY A 50 -0.82 11.08 -16.74
C GLY A 50 -1.49 10.36 -15.57
N VAL A 51 -0.71 9.95 -14.56
CA VAL A 51 -1.20 9.48 -13.26
C VAL A 51 -0.69 10.43 -12.18
N ASP A 52 -1.59 11.02 -11.41
CA ASP A 52 -1.28 11.93 -10.31
C ASP A 52 -1.09 11.14 -9.00
N MET A 53 0.07 11.24 -8.36
CA MET A 53 0.34 10.54 -7.10
C MET A 53 0.27 11.52 -5.94
N ILE A 54 -0.75 11.40 -5.10
CA ILE A 54 -0.93 12.29 -3.95
C ILE A 54 -0.27 11.68 -2.70
N GLY A 55 0.94 12.14 -2.37
CA GLY A 55 1.69 11.68 -1.20
C GLY A 55 1.38 12.45 0.08
N PHE A 56 1.04 11.74 1.16
CA PHE A 56 0.88 12.31 2.51
C PHE A 56 1.92 11.74 3.48
N ASP A 57 2.77 12.62 4.04
CA ASP A 57 3.66 12.29 5.14
C ASP A 57 2.92 12.38 6.49
N MET A 58 2.74 11.25 7.17
CA MET A 58 2.09 11.19 8.48
C MET A 58 2.65 10.06 9.34
N THR A 59 2.55 10.20 10.66
CA THR A 59 3.03 9.15 11.56
C THR A 59 2.20 7.88 11.40
N SER A 60 2.81 6.72 11.67
CA SER A 60 2.09 5.44 11.59
C SER A 60 0.88 5.38 12.53
N THR A 61 0.94 6.03 13.69
CA THR A 61 -0.19 6.09 14.64
C THR A 61 -1.35 6.90 14.06
N GLU A 62 -1.09 8.08 13.49
CA GLU A 62 -2.11 8.91 12.84
C GLU A 62 -2.73 8.18 11.65
N MET A 63 -1.90 7.52 10.84
CA MET A 63 -2.34 6.75 9.68
C MET A 63 -3.29 5.62 10.07
N ILE A 64 -2.93 4.83 11.10
CA ILE A 64 -3.78 3.74 11.60
C ILE A 64 -5.11 4.28 12.13
N ALA A 65 -5.07 5.31 12.97
CA ALA A 65 -6.28 5.92 13.52
C ALA A 65 -7.19 6.46 12.41
N ARG A 66 -6.61 7.09 11.38
CA ARG A 66 -7.35 7.59 10.23
C ARG A 66 -8.01 6.44 9.45
N LEU A 67 -7.27 5.39 9.10
CA LEU A 67 -7.82 4.20 8.41
C LEU A 67 -9.00 3.58 9.18
N GLN A 68 -8.86 3.45 10.50
CA GLN A 68 -9.93 2.91 11.35
C GLN A 68 -11.17 3.82 11.35
N ASN A 69 -10.99 5.14 11.45
CA ASN A 69 -12.09 6.10 11.42
C ASN A 69 -12.78 6.15 10.05
N GLU A 70 -12.00 6.14 8.97
CA GLU A 70 -12.51 6.13 7.59
C GLU A 70 -13.33 4.87 7.34
N ALA A 71 -12.82 3.71 7.73
CA ALA A 71 -13.56 2.46 7.60
C ALA A 71 -14.81 2.41 8.47
N ALA A 72 -14.78 2.94 9.70
CA ALA A 72 -15.99 3.08 10.52
C ALA A 72 -17.04 3.98 9.85
N ALA A 73 -16.60 4.96 9.06
CA ALA A 73 -17.46 5.81 8.24
C ALA A 73 -17.78 5.22 6.85
N GLN A 74 -17.28 4.02 6.53
CA GLN A 74 -17.41 3.36 5.23
C GLN A 74 -16.83 4.18 4.07
N ILE A 75 -15.72 4.87 4.34
CA ILE A 75 -14.94 5.66 3.39
C ILE A 75 -13.55 5.03 3.28
N GLY A 76 -12.96 5.02 2.09
CA GLY A 76 -11.56 4.63 1.87
C GLY A 76 -10.88 5.70 1.04
N ASN A 77 -9.97 6.47 1.66
CA ASN A 77 -9.28 7.57 0.98
C ASN A 77 -7.85 7.24 0.55
N ALA A 78 -7.28 6.13 1.02
CA ALA A 78 -5.91 5.74 0.71
C ALA A 78 -5.87 4.45 -0.09
N ASP A 79 -5.13 4.47 -1.19
CA ASP A 79 -4.90 3.29 -2.05
C ASP A 79 -3.69 2.49 -1.57
N VAL A 80 -2.64 3.20 -1.13
CA VAL A 80 -1.39 2.59 -0.67
C VAL A 80 -0.97 3.18 0.66
N ILE A 81 -0.52 2.31 1.57
CA ILE A 81 0.00 2.72 2.88
C ILE A 81 1.41 2.18 3.11
N TYR A 82 2.30 3.05 3.60
CA TYR A 82 3.66 2.69 4.01
C TYR A 82 3.83 2.97 5.51
N VAL A 83 3.65 1.91 6.31
CA VAL A 83 3.53 1.97 7.77
C VAL A 83 4.78 1.40 8.46
N CYS A 84 5.20 2.04 9.56
CA CYS A 84 6.29 1.60 10.42
C CYS A 84 5.77 1.23 11.82
N ASN A 85 4.78 0.33 11.88
CA ASN A 85 4.18 -0.18 13.13
C ASN A 85 3.75 -1.64 12.98
N ALA A 86 4.74 -2.53 12.90
CA ALA A 86 4.52 -3.95 12.61
C ALA A 86 3.54 -4.66 13.57
N PRO A 87 3.55 -4.43 14.90
CA PRO A 87 2.60 -5.09 15.79
C PRO A 87 1.14 -4.89 15.37
N VAL A 88 0.70 -3.64 15.21
CA VAL A 88 -0.70 -3.33 14.85
C VAL A 88 -1.02 -3.76 13.42
N VAL A 89 -0.08 -3.57 12.49
CA VAL A 89 -0.27 -3.92 11.08
C VAL A 89 -0.42 -5.43 10.87
N LEU A 90 0.22 -6.26 11.71
CA LEU A 90 0.20 -7.71 11.55
C LEU A 90 -0.92 -8.41 12.33
N THR A 91 -1.45 -7.77 13.37
CA THR A 91 -2.52 -8.35 14.18
C THR A 91 -3.87 -7.74 13.85
N ASP A 92 -3.98 -6.42 13.83
CA ASP A 92 -5.27 -5.74 13.95
C ASP A 92 -5.85 -5.33 12.59
N LEU A 93 -5.02 -4.85 11.67
CA LEU A 93 -5.47 -4.41 10.34
C LEU A 93 -5.98 -5.55 9.44
N PRO A 94 -5.36 -6.75 9.39
CA PRO A 94 -5.90 -7.86 8.61
C PRO A 94 -7.18 -8.42 9.22
N ALA A 95 -7.30 -8.39 10.55
CA ALA A 95 -8.50 -8.84 11.26
C ALA A 95 -9.73 -7.95 10.98
N THR A 96 -9.50 -6.72 10.52
CA THR A 96 -10.53 -5.72 10.25
C THR A 96 -10.80 -5.54 8.74
N ASP A 97 -10.19 -6.36 7.87
CA ASP A 97 -10.28 -6.27 6.40
C ASP A 97 -9.91 -4.88 5.84
N LEU A 98 -9.12 -4.11 6.60
CA LEU A 98 -8.71 -2.74 6.23
C LEU A 98 -7.55 -2.73 5.23
N ILE A 99 -6.82 -3.84 5.13
CA ILE A 99 -5.69 -3.97 4.22
C ILE A 99 -5.74 -5.34 3.54
N ALA A 100 -5.44 -5.35 2.25
CA ALA A 100 -5.26 -6.58 1.51
C ALA A 100 -3.77 -7.00 1.56
N PRO A 101 -3.45 -8.27 1.90
CA PRO A 101 -2.11 -8.78 1.69
C PRO A 101 -1.82 -8.82 0.18
N TYR A 102 -0.70 -8.22 -0.21
CA TYR A 102 -0.26 -8.15 -1.60
C TYR A 102 1.21 -8.56 -1.72
N VAL A 103 1.49 -9.47 -2.66
CA VAL A 103 2.84 -9.95 -3.00
C VAL A 103 3.07 -9.63 -4.48
N PRO A 104 3.92 -8.65 -4.83
CA PRO A 104 4.19 -8.35 -6.22
C PRO A 104 4.78 -9.56 -6.95
N PRO A 105 4.29 -9.92 -8.15
CA PRO A 105 4.76 -11.09 -8.90
C PRO A 105 6.29 -11.13 -9.07
N ARG A 106 6.90 -9.96 -9.31
CA ARG A 106 8.35 -9.79 -9.48
C ARG A 106 9.21 -10.30 -8.31
N VAL A 107 8.66 -10.44 -7.11
CA VAL A 107 9.37 -10.95 -5.93
C VAL A 107 8.83 -12.28 -5.43
N ALA A 108 7.75 -12.80 -6.01
CA ALA A 108 7.08 -14.01 -5.53
C ALA A 108 8.03 -15.21 -5.47
N ASP A 109 8.81 -15.42 -6.53
CA ASP A 109 9.77 -16.54 -6.63
C ASP A 109 10.98 -16.39 -5.70
N ALA A 110 11.24 -15.19 -5.19
CA ALA A 110 12.35 -14.93 -4.28
C ALA A 110 11.98 -15.16 -2.81
N LEU A 111 10.70 -15.44 -2.51
CA LEU A 111 10.21 -15.62 -1.15
C LEU A 111 10.26 -17.08 -0.73
N PRO A 112 10.76 -17.39 0.47
CA PRO A 112 10.63 -18.74 1.02
C PRO A 112 9.15 -19.07 1.28
N ASP A 113 8.77 -20.34 1.21
CA ASP A 113 7.40 -20.80 1.45
C ASP A 113 6.85 -20.35 2.82
N THR A 114 7.74 -20.17 3.81
CA THR A 114 7.39 -19.69 5.16
C THR A 114 6.94 -18.23 5.19
N ALA A 115 7.18 -17.46 4.12
CA ALA A 115 6.74 -16.07 3.96
C ALA A 115 5.37 -15.94 3.29
N GLN A 116 4.77 -17.03 2.80
CA GLN A 116 3.44 -17.07 2.18
C GLN A 116 2.45 -17.73 3.17
N PRO A 117 1.30 -17.14 3.56
CA PRO A 117 0.62 -15.97 3.04
C PRO A 117 0.64 -14.83 4.06
N ARG A 118 1.56 -13.88 3.96
CA ARG A 118 1.63 -12.77 4.91
C ARG A 118 1.93 -11.47 4.19
N LEU A 119 1.31 -10.40 4.70
CA LEU A 119 1.62 -9.02 4.34
C LEU A 119 3.15 -8.87 4.19
N LEU A 120 3.61 -8.50 3.00
CA LEU A 120 5.04 -8.43 2.73
C LEU A 120 5.71 -7.41 3.63
N GLN A 121 6.77 -7.84 4.29
CA GLN A 121 7.58 -7.00 5.15
C GLN A 121 9.01 -7.00 4.63
N GLN A 122 9.40 -5.90 3.98
CA GLN A 122 10.79 -5.69 3.61
C GLN A 122 11.65 -5.31 4.83
N ARG A 123 11.06 -4.64 5.83
CA ARG A 123 11.79 -4.12 7.00
C ARG A 123 10.92 -4.12 8.25
N VAL A 124 11.40 -4.74 9.32
CA VAL A 124 10.84 -4.58 10.67
C VAL A 124 11.64 -3.50 11.39
N SER A 125 10.94 -2.49 11.91
CA SER A 125 11.53 -1.44 12.72
C SER A 125 10.85 -1.45 14.09
N THR A 126 11.64 -1.53 15.14
CA THR A 126 11.16 -1.44 16.53
C THR A 126 11.46 -0.05 17.07
N LYS A 127 10.50 0.50 17.82
CA LYS A 127 10.71 1.74 18.57
C LYS A 127 10.66 1.41 20.05
N VAL A 128 11.71 1.75 20.78
CA VAL A 128 11.70 1.70 22.25
C VAL A 128 11.08 3.01 22.73
N LEU A 129 9.98 2.90 23.47
CA LEU A 129 9.41 4.04 24.18
C LEU A 129 10.21 4.19 25.49
N MET A 130 10.91 5.32 25.63
CA MET A 130 11.48 5.79 26.89
C MET A 130 10.59 6.85 27.51
#